data_AF-A0A848LI78-F1
#
_entry.id   AF-A0A848LI78-F1
#
_cell.length_a   1.000
_cell.length_b   1.000
_cell.length_c   1.000
_cell.angle_alpha   90.00
_cell.angle_beta   90.00
_cell.angle_gamma   90.00
#
_symmetry.space_group_name_H-M   'P 1'
#
loop_
_entity.id
_entity.type
_entity.pdbx_description
1 polymer ?
#
loop_
_entity_poly.entity_id
_entity_poly.type
_entity_poly.pdbx_seq_one_letter_code
_entity_poly.pdbx_strand_id
1 'polypeptide(L)'
;MSAEVLAIGPFHRGLLPFLDQPPERHATTREGAVLVVSVFRAPEGSTRSRELAACVGVEPWDFKSHAFDPRRADLGALRDFHAGYFRCEEHAKARAEHPCDACERACEAPVERFVRLRDAGFEFFFCPNG
;
A
#
# COMPACT_ATOMS: atom_id res chain seq x y z
N MET A 1 3.18 17.97 1.90
CA MET A 1 2.31 17.18 1.03
C MET A 1 2.64 15.69 1.21
N SER A 2 1.70 14.77 0.89
CA SER A 2 1.79 13.31 1.14
C SER A 2 2.25 12.52 -0.09
N ALA A 3 3.07 11.49 0.11
CA ALA A 3 3.47 10.56 -0.96
C ALA A 3 2.58 9.30 -0.95
N GLU A 4 2.38 8.67 -2.11
CA GLU A 4 1.50 7.51 -2.24
C GLU A 4 2.07 6.49 -3.24
N VAL A 5 1.79 5.21 -2.98
CA VAL A 5 1.95 4.12 -3.95
C VAL A 5 0.58 3.77 -4.51
N LEU A 6 0.40 3.96 -5.81
CA LEU A 6 -0.80 3.60 -6.54
C LEU A 6 -0.57 2.29 -7.30
N ALA A 7 -1.64 1.49 -7.41
CA ALA A 7 -1.72 0.33 -8.28
C ALA A 7 -2.81 0.57 -9.33
N ILE A 8 -2.51 0.36 -10.60
CA ILE A 8 -3.43 0.55 -11.72
C ILE A 8 -3.52 -0.76 -12.52
N GLY A 9 -4.73 -1.26 -12.73
CA GLY A 9 -4.92 -2.55 -13.39
C GLY A 9 -6.38 -2.97 -13.53
N PRO A 10 -6.63 -4.14 -14.15
CA PRO A 10 -7.97 -4.62 -14.41
C PRO A 10 -8.68 -5.10 -13.14
N PHE A 11 -9.94 -4.74 -13.00
CA PHE A 11 -10.81 -5.26 -11.95
C PHE A 11 -11.12 -6.73 -12.20
N HIS A 12 -11.02 -7.51 -11.12
CA HIS A 12 -11.58 -8.85 -11.02
C HIS A 12 -12.33 -8.99 -9.71
N ARG A 13 -13.47 -9.68 -9.70
CA ARG A 13 -14.25 -9.91 -8.47
C ARG A 13 -13.45 -10.60 -7.36
N GLY A 14 -12.44 -11.40 -7.73
CA GLY A 14 -11.51 -12.01 -6.76
C GLY A 14 -10.66 -11.00 -5.97
N LEU A 15 -10.56 -9.74 -6.43
CA LEU A 15 -9.80 -8.68 -5.76
C LEU A 15 -10.59 -7.97 -4.67
N LEU A 16 -11.92 -8.14 -4.60
CA LEU A 16 -12.79 -7.41 -3.67
C LEU A 16 -12.32 -7.44 -2.20
N PRO A 17 -11.81 -8.56 -1.64
CA PRO A 17 -11.30 -8.59 -0.27
C PRO A 17 -10.08 -7.69 -0.03
N PHE A 18 -9.39 -7.28 -1.10
CA PHE A 18 -8.14 -6.53 -1.04
C PHE A 18 -8.31 -5.06 -1.44
N LEU A 19 -9.50 -4.61 -1.83
CA LEU A 19 -9.77 -3.21 -2.15
C LEU A 19 -10.11 -2.43 -0.87
N ASP A 20 -9.74 -1.15 -0.81
CA ASP A 20 -10.12 -0.27 0.32
C ASP A 20 -11.63 -0.01 0.38
N GLN A 21 -12.27 0.02 -0.79
CA GLN A 21 -13.71 0.25 -0.86
C GLN A 21 -14.48 -1.03 -0.57
N PRO A 22 -15.63 -0.92 0.12
CA PRO A 22 -16.45 -2.08 0.42
C PRO A 22 -17.04 -2.68 -0.87
N PRO A 23 -17.33 -3.99 -0.92
CA PRO A 23 -17.68 -4.70 -2.15
C PRO A 23 -18.88 -4.12 -2.91
N GLU A 24 -19.81 -3.48 -2.21
CA GLU A 24 -21.02 -2.88 -2.78
C GLU A 24 -20.70 -1.72 -3.72
N ARG A 25 -19.58 -1.01 -3.49
CA ARG A 25 -19.11 0.05 -4.40
C ARG A 25 -18.68 -0.50 -5.76
N HIS A 26 -18.44 -1.81 -5.85
CA HIS A 26 -18.02 -2.50 -7.06
C HIS A 26 -19.09 -3.45 -7.61
N ALA A 27 -20.31 -3.41 -7.08
CA ALA A 27 -21.39 -4.34 -7.46
C ALA A 27 -21.67 -4.33 -8.98
N THR A 28 -21.58 -3.15 -9.60
CA THR A 28 -21.81 -2.91 -11.03
C THR A 28 -20.52 -2.74 -11.84
N THR A 29 -19.35 -2.83 -11.21
CA THR A 29 -18.05 -2.73 -11.89
C THR A 29 -17.89 -3.93 -12.82
N ARG A 30 -17.58 -3.66 -14.09
CA ARG A 30 -17.39 -4.69 -15.11
C ARG A 30 -16.03 -5.37 -14.91
N GLU A 31 -15.98 -6.69 -15.12
CA GLU A 31 -14.71 -7.44 -15.22
C GLU A 31 -13.80 -6.78 -16.26
N GLY A 32 -12.53 -6.60 -15.92
CA GLY A 32 -11.54 -5.93 -16.76
C GLY A 32 -11.61 -4.39 -16.74
N ALA A 33 -12.53 -3.77 -16.02
CA ALA A 33 -12.54 -2.31 -15.86
C ALA A 33 -11.27 -1.83 -15.14
N VAL A 34 -10.67 -0.72 -15.59
CA VAL A 34 -9.46 -0.19 -14.96
C VAL A 34 -9.78 0.37 -13.57
N LEU A 35 -9.06 -0.11 -12.56
CA LEU A 35 -9.05 0.44 -11.21
C LEU A 35 -7.77 1.22 -10.95
N VAL A 36 -7.90 2.22 -10.09
CA VAL A 36 -6.79 2.92 -9.46
C VAL A 36 -6.93 2.73 -7.95
N VAL A 37 -5.95 2.11 -7.32
CA VAL A 37 -5.99 1.72 -5.91
C VAL A 37 -4.82 2.34 -5.17
N SER A 38 -5.10 3.01 -4.07
CA SER A 38 -4.08 3.42 -3.09
C SER A 38 -3.62 2.21 -2.31
N VAL A 39 -2.32 1.93 -2.32
CA VAL A 39 -1.76 0.78 -1.58
C VAL A 39 -1.03 1.24 -0.33
N PHE A 40 -0.19 2.26 -0.44
CA PHE A 40 0.53 2.84 0.70
C PHE A 40 0.47 4.35 0.65
N ARG A 41 0.33 5.00 1.82
CA ARG A 41 0.36 6.45 1.97
C ARG A 41 1.41 6.84 3.00
N ALA A 42 2.16 7.89 2.70
CA ALA A 42 3.05 8.56 3.63
C ALA A 42 2.46 9.95 3.95
N PRO A 43 2.27 10.32 5.23
CA PRO A 43 1.66 11.57 5.63
C PRO A 43 2.54 12.76 5.24
N GLU A 44 1.92 13.93 5.21
CA GLU A 44 2.55 15.15 4.72
C GLU A 44 3.82 15.56 5.48
N GLY A 45 4.87 15.95 4.73
CA GLY A 45 6.06 16.63 5.29
C GLY A 45 7.05 15.73 6.02
N SER A 46 6.88 14.41 5.93
CA SER A 46 7.66 13.45 6.72
C SER A 46 8.82 12.82 5.95
N THR A 47 9.88 12.44 6.67
CA THR A 47 10.98 11.56 6.21
C THR A 47 10.46 10.24 5.63
N ARG A 48 9.23 9.85 6.00
CA ARG A 48 8.51 8.66 5.54
C ARG A 48 8.30 8.60 4.04
N SER A 49 8.16 9.74 3.37
CA SER A 49 8.09 9.73 1.89
C SER A 49 9.34 9.11 1.27
N ARG A 50 10.52 9.42 1.82
CA ARG A 50 11.80 8.84 1.40
C ARG A 50 11.94 7.38 1.83
N GLU A 51 11.47 7.04 3.03
CA GLU A 51 11.45 5.65 3.50
C GLU A 51 10.58 4.78 2.60
N LEU A 52 9.37 5.24 2.24
CA LEU A 52 8.48 4.54 1.33
C LEU A 52 9.09 4.41 -0.08
N ALA A 53 9.71 5.46 -0.59
CA ALA A 53 10.43 5.42 -1.87
C ALA A 53 11.55 4.36 -1.85
N ALA A 54 12.33 4.31 -0.77
CA ALA A 54 13.38 3.32 -0.58
C ALA A 54 12.82 1.88 -0.53
N CYS A 55 11.67 1.67 0.12
CA CYS A 55 11.01 0.35 0.17
C CYS A 55 10.65 -0.18 -1.21
N VAL A 56 10.27 0.71 -2.14
CA VAL A 56 9.89 0.33 -3.52
C VAL A 56 11.04 0.49 -4.52
N GLY A 57 12.23 0.88 -4.07
CA GLY A 57 13.41 1.06 -4.91
C GLY A 57 13.33 2.24 -5.88
N VAL A 58 12.59 3.29 -5.52
CA VAL A 58 12.43 4.51 -6.31
C VAL A 58 13.26 5.64 -5.71
N GLU A 59 13.88 6.46 -6.56
CA GLU A 59 14.52 7.70 -6.13
C GLU A 59 13.43 8.77 -5.94
N PRO A 60 13.22 9.30 -4.71
CA PRO A 60 12.07 10.16 -4.39
C PRO A 60 12.00 11.50 -5.17
N TRP A 61 13.10 11.90 -5.82
CA TRP A 61 13.20 13.12 -6.63
C TRP A 61 13.29 12.86 -8.13
N ASP A 62 13.15 11.60 -8.55
CA ASP A 62 13.06 11.28 -9.98
C ASP A 62 11.63 11.49 -10.49
N PHE A 63 11.37 12.71 -10.97
CA PHE A 63 10.10 13.08 -11.59
C PHE A 63 9.86 12.42 -12.97
N LYS A 64 10.81 11.62 -13.48
CA LYS A 64 10.66 10.93 -14.77
C LYS A 64 10.24 9.47 -14.61
N SER A 65 10.42 8.88 -13.43
CA SER A 65 10.22 7.44 -13.22
C SER A 65 9.30 7.18 -12.02
N HIS A 66 8.00 7.40 -12.23
CA HIS A 66 6.98 7.08 -11.23
C HIS A 66 6.63 5.59 -11.24
N ALA A 67 6.65 4.92 -12.39
CA ALA A 67 6.42 3.49 -12.47
C ALA A 67 7.63 2.71 -11.90
N PHE A 68 7.36 1.67 -11.11
CA PHE A 68 8.41 0.78 -10.59
C PHE A 68 8.05 -0.69 -10.78
N ASP A 69 9.07 -1.56 -10.75
CA ASP A 69 8.86 -3.01 -10.80
C ASP A 69 8.43 -3.52 -9.42
N PRO A 70 7.16 -3.93 -9.22
CA PRO A 70 6.68 -4.39 -7.92
C PRO A 70 7.33 -5.69 -7.44
N ARG A 71 8.04 -6.41 -8.31
CA ARG A 71 8.81 -7.61 -7.91
C ARG A 71 10.12 -7.27 -7.22
N ARG A 72 10.59 -6.03 -7.35
CA ARG A 72 11.83 -5.53 -6.71
C ARG A 72 11.57 -4.81 -5.39
N ALA A 73 10.31 -4.61 -5.01
CA ALA A 73 9.95 -3.98 -3.75
C ALA A 73 10.36 -4.86 -2.56
N ASP A 74 10.91 -4.23 -1.52
CA ASP A 74 11.26 -4.88 -0.27
C ASP A 74 10.00 -5.03 0.61
N LEU A 75 9.40 -6.23 0.57
CA LEU A 75 8.20 -6.54 1.34
C LEU A 75 8.45 -6.51 2.86
N GLY A 76 9.68 -6.77 3.32
CA GLY A 76 10.04 -6.64 4.73
C GLY A 76 10.02 -5.19 5.15
N ALA A 77 10.70 -4.34 4.39
CA ALA A 77 10.71 -2.90 4.63
C ALA A 77 9.31 -2.27 4.53
N LEU A 78 8.46 -2.72 3.60
CA LEU A 78 7.07 -2.25 3.52
C LEU A 78 6.23 -2.62 4.75
N ARG A 79 6.43 -3.83 5.30
CA ARG A 79 5.79 -4.23 6.57
C ARG A 79 6.26 -3.34 7.72
N ASP A 80 7.57 -3.12 7.82
CA ASP A 80 8.17 -2.29 8.88
C ASP A 80 7.73 -0.83 8.77
N PHE A 81 7.71 -0.28 7.55
CA PHE A 81 7.21 1.05 7.24
C PHE A 81 5.77 1.22 7.73
N HIS A 82 4.90 0.25 7.40
CA HIS A 82 3.49 0.29 7.74
C HIS A 82 3.26 0.12 9.25
N ALA A 83 3.93 -0.85 9.89
CA ALA A 83 3.90 -1.04 11.33
C ALA A 83 4.37 0.21 12.10
N GLY A 84 5.37 0.91 11.56
CA GLY A 84 5.86 2.15 12.13
C GLY A 84 4.91 3.35 11.97
N TYR A 85 3.90 3.26 11.08
CA TYR A 85 2.91 4.32 10.84
C TYR A 85 1.73 4.22 11.80
N PHE A 86 1.27 3.01 12.10
CA PHE A 86 0.21 2.72 13.08
C PHE A 86 0.68 2.79 14.54
N ARG A 87 1.55 3.74 14.89
CA ARG A 87 1.78 4.07 16.30
C ARG A 87 0.60 4.90 16.82
N CYS A 88 -0.55 4.26 17.02
CA CYS A 88 -1.45 4.70 18.07
C CYS A 88 -0.66 4.58 19.38
N GLU A 89 -0.69 5.58 20.25
CA GLU A 89 -0.05 5.46 21.58
C GLU A 89 -0.58 4.25 22.38
N GLU A 90 -1.78 3.76 22.03
CA GLU A 90 -2.35 2.48 22.50
C GLU A 90 -1.69 1.23 21.87
N HIS A 91 -1.21 1.27 20.62
CA HIS A 91 -0.56 0.14 19.93
C HIS A 91 0.82 -0.20 20.50
N ALA A 92 1.60 0.80 20.92
CA ALA A 92 2.92 0.58 21.50
C ALA A 92 2.85 -0.11 22.88
N LYS A 93 1.77 0.13 23.64
CA LYS A 93 1.51 -0.53 24.93
C LYS A 93 0.89 -1.92 24.75
N ALA A 94 -0.06 -2.09 23.82
CA ALA A 94 -0.75 -3.36 23.61
C ALA A 94 0.15 -4.49 23.08
N ARG A 95 1.17 -4.20 22.26
CA ARG A 95 2.05 -5.26 21.69
C ARG A 95 2.90 -5.99 22.74
N ALA A 96 3.13 -5.38 23.90
CA ALA A 96 3.85 -6.01 25.01
C ALA A 96 2.93 -6.85 25.92
N GLU A 97 1.62 -6.62 25.90
CA GLU A 97 0.67 -7.22 26.85
C GLU A 97 -0.35 -8.14 26.17
N HIS A 98 -0.88 -7.80 24.99
CA HIS A 98 -1.89 -8.57 24.24
C HIS A 98 -1.66 -8.53 22.70
N PRO A 99 -1.20 -9.63 22.07
CA PRO A 99 -1.22 -9.74 20.61
C PRO A 99 -2.67 -9.80 20.15
N CYS A 100 -3.13 -8.73 19.52
CA CYS A 100 -4.49 -8.63 19.01
C CYS A 100 -4.49 -9.07 17.53
N ASP A 101 -5.17 -10.17 17.19
CA ASP A 101 -5.24 -10.70 15.81
C ASP A 101 -5.79 -9.67 14.80
N ALA A 102 -6.56 -8.69 15.26
CA ALA A 102 -7.06 -7.60 14.41
C ALA A 102 -5.94 -6.60 14.05
N CYS A 103 -4.99 -6.40 14.97
CA CYS A 103 -3.86 -5.49 14.83
C CYS A 103 -2.81 -6.08 13.88
N GLU A 104 -2.56 -7.38 13.97
CA GLU A 104 -1.69 -8.12 13.04
C GLU A 104 -2.28 -8.08 11.63
N ARG A 105 -3.57 -8.40 11.47
CA ARG A 105 -4.28 -8.29 10.19
C ARG A 105 -4.28 -6.88 9.61
N ALA A 106 -4.48 -5.85 10.43
CA ALA A 106 -4.41 -4.47 9.97
C ALA A 106 -3.01 -4.07 9.50
N CYS A 107 -1.96 -4.56 10.18
CA CYS A 107 -0.57 -4.33 9.77
C CYS A 107 -0.19 -5.07 8.47
N GLU A 108 -0.74 -6.26 8.26
CA GLU A 108 -0.46 -7.09 7.08
C GLU A 108 -1.29 -6.70 5.85
N ALA A 109 -2.51 -6.16 6.03
CA ALA A 109 -3.48 -5.95 4.95
C ALA A 109 -2.93 -5.14 3.75
N PRO A 110 -2.17 -4.04 3.92
CA PRO A 110 -1.64 -3.30 2.77
C PRO A 110 -0.55 -4.05 2.01
N VAL A 111 0.28 -4.84 2.70
CA VAL A 111 1.32 -5.65 2.06
C VAL A 111 0.71 -6.85 1.34
N GLU A 112 -0.31 -7.48 1.94
CA GLU A 112 -1.08 -8.52 1.25
C GLU A 112 -1.76 -7.95 0.01
N ARG A 113 -2.42 -6.79 0.12
CA ARG A 113 -3.01 -6.08 -1.02
C ARG A 113 -1.97 -5.82 -2.11
N PHE A 114 -0.79 -5.29 -1.77
CA PHE A 114 0.29 -5.05 -2.72
C PHE A 114 0.64 -6.32 -3.50
N VAL A 115 0.85 -7.44 -2.79
CA VAL A 115 1.18 -8.74 -3.40
C VAL A 115 0.04 -9.23 -4.30
N ARG A 116 -1.21 -9.15 -3.86
CA ARG A 116 -2.37 -9.60 -4.63
C ARG A 116 -2.57 -8.80 -5.91
N LEU A 117 -2.43 -7.48 -5.84
CA LEU A 117 -2.53 -6.61 -7.01
C LEU A 117 -1.35 -6.84 -7.98
N ARG A 118 -0.13 -7.03 -7.46
CA ARG A 118 1.04 -7.42 -8.28
C ARG A 118 0.79 -8.73 -9.02
N ASP A 119 0.33 -9.75 -8.32
CA ASP A 119 0.11 -11.07 -8.92
C ASP A 119 -1.07 -11.05 -9.90
N ALA A 120 -2.00 -10.09 -9.76
CA ALA A 120 -3.06 -9.79 -10.72
C ALA A 120 -2.60 -8.93 -11.92
N GLY A 121 -1.32 -8.58 -12.01
CA GLY A 121 -0.76 -7.84 -13.15
C GLY A 121 -0.97 -6.33 -13.12
N PHE A 122 -1.23 -5.75 -11.94
CA PHE A 122 -1.30 -4.29 -11.79
C PHE A 122 0.08 -3.66 -12.01
N GLU A 123 0.08 -2.49 -12.63
CA GLU A 123 1.23 -1.59 -12.68
C GLU A 123 1.26 -0.72 -11.43
N PHE A 124 2.45 -0.42 -10.93
CA PHE A 124 2.61 0.34 -9.70
C PHE A 124 3.36 1.64 -9.94
N PHE A 125 2.87 2.69 -9.30
CA PHE A 125 3.39 4.03 -9.43
C PHE A 125 3.67 4.61 -8.05
N PHE A 126 4.88 5.14 -7.87
CA PHE A 126 5.23 5.98 -6.74
C PHE A 126 4.97 7.44 -7.12
N CYS A 127 4.05 8.08 -6.41
CA CYS A 127 3.73 9.49 -6.56
C CYS A 127 4.48 10.26 -5.45
N PRO A 128 5.68 10.84 -5.74
CA PRO A 128 6.38 11.70 -4.81
C PRO A 128 5.58 12.98 -4.57
N ASN A 129 5.91 13.68 -3.50
CA ASN A 129 5.41 15.03 -3.28
C ASN A 129 5.76 15.92 -4.48
N GLY A 130 4.77 16.64 -5.01
CA GLY A 130 5.00 17.83 -5.85
C GLY A 130 5.36 19.04 -5.01
#